data_AF-A0A538HZW8-F1
#
_entry.id   AF-A0A538HZW8-F1
#
_cell.length_a   1.000
_cell.length_b   1.000
_cell.length_c   1.000
_cell.angle_alpha   90.00
_cell.angle_beta   90.00
_cell.angle_gamma   90.00
#
_symmetry.space_group_name_H-M   'P 1'
#
loop_
_entity.id
_entity.type
_entity.pdbx_description
1 polymer ?
#
loop_
_entity_poly.entity_id
_entity_poly.type
_entity_poly.pdbx_seq_one_letter_code
_entity_poly.pdbx_strand_id
1 'polypeptide(L)'
;MASHARVHRALVLAPQAFRPRETLRALTGIHVPPGEGERLPRGQRHHRVLVELPEVEAVELHFGPEIVVEPHTHPDHADSFYVLEGEAEFTIDGNVVRGAAGTWVSAPIGTVHGFRNAGNGELRLLNVHTPNVAFIQRLRGDD
;
A
#
# COMPACT_ATOMS: atom_id res chain seq x y z
N MET A 1 -39.93 -7.45 6.84
CA MET A 1 -39.38 -8.74 7.32
C MET A 1 -38.23 -9.08 6.40
N ALA A 2 -37.00 -8.97 6.92
CA ALA A 2 -35.79 -8.78 6.12
C ALA A 2 -35.17 -10.09 5.63
N SER A 3 -34.61 -9.98 4.43
CA SER A 3 -34.00 -11.01 3.60
C SER A 3 -32.50 -11.17 3.90
N HIS A 4 -32.05 -12.42 3.82
CA HIS A 4 -30.71 -12.95 3.55
C HIS A 4 -29.53 -11.97 3.38
N ALA A 5 -28.48 -12.19 4.16
CA ALA A 5 -27.09 -12.11 3.70
C ALA A 5 -26.26 -13.19 4.41
N ARG A 6 -25.81 -14.19 3.64
CA ARG A 6 -24.88 -15.23 4.07
C ARG A 6 -23.48 -14.62 4.08
N VAL A 7 -22.84 -14.52 5.24
CA VAL A 7 -21.42 -14.17 5.34
C VAL A 7 -20.62 -15.45 5.09
N HIS A 8 -19.84 -15.48 4.02
CA HIS A 8 -18.96 -16.60 3.70
C HIS A 8 -17.81 -16.70 4.71
N ARG A 9 -17.59 -17.94 5.14
CA ARG A 9 -16.71 -18.43 6.20
C ARG A 9 -15.23 -18.24 5.80
N ALA A 10 -14.50 -17.37 6.51
CA ALA A 10 -13.04 -17.31 6.45
C ALA A 10 -12.45 -18.54 7.18
N LEU A 11 -11.53 -19.25 6.54
CA LEU A 11 -10.81 -20.37 7.13
C LEU A 11 -9.74 -19.80 8.09
N VAL A 12 -10.01 -19.83 9.39
CA VAL A 12 -9.06 -19.46 10.45
C VAL A 12 -8.12 -20.64 10.69
N LEU A 13 -6.84 -20.51 10.32
CA LEU A 13 -5.78 -21.42 10.78
C LEU A 13 -5.31 -20.97 12.17
N ALA A 14 -5.19 -21.94 13.08
CA ALA A 14 -4.93 -21.74 14.52
C ALA A 14 -3.57 -21.07 14.83
N PRO A 15 -3.43 -20.36 15.96
CA PRO A 15 -2.17 -19.70 16.33
C PRO A 15 -1.19 -20.72 16.93
N GLN A 16 -0.03 -20.90 16.32
CA GLN A 16 1.13 -21.46 17.02
C GLN A 16 1.77 -20.35 17.88
N ALA A 17 1.98 -20.64 19.15
CA ALA A 17 2.49 -19.71 20.14
C ALA A 17 3.94 -19.28 19.79
N PHE A 18 4.12 -18.01 19.42
CA PHE A 18 5.43 -17.38 19.28
C PHE A 18 6.12 -17.28 20.66
N ARG A 19 7.32 -17.84 20.78
CA ARG A 19 8.20 -17.61 21.95
C ARG A 19 9.61 -17.25 21.46
N PRO A 20 10.02 -15.98 21.52
CA PRO A 20 11.41 -15.65 21.25
C PRO A 20 12.25 -15.88 22.53
N ARG A 21 13.23 -16.79 22.43
CA ARG A 21 14.41 -16.76 23.30
C ARG A 21 15.30 -15.62 22.81
N GLU A 22 15.61 -14.68 23.69
CA GLU A 22 16.51 -13.57 23.40
C GLU A 22 17.93 -14.09 23.11
N THR A 23 18.34 -13.87 21.87
CA THR A 23 19.74 -13.77 21.50
C THR A 23 19.75 -12.63 20.49
N LEU A 24 20.45 -11.53 20.80
CA LEU A 24 20.63 -10.40 19.90
C LEU A 24 21.34 -10.89 18.63
N ARG A 25 20.55 -11.39 17.68
CA ARG A 25 20.95 -11.57 16.30
C ARG A 25 21.10 -10.18 15.71
N ALA A 26 22.18 -9.94 14.98
CA ALA A 26 22.22 -8.86 14.00
C ALA A 26 20.94 -8.99 13.15
N LEU A 27 20.12 -7.94 13.13
CA LEU A 27 18.86 -7.95 12.38
C LEU A 27 19.20 -8.18 10.92
N THR A 28 18.74 -9.29 10.34
CA THR A 28 18.67 -9.49 8.89
C THR A 28 17.47 -8.77 8.28
N GLY A 29 16.65 -8.12 9.11
CA GLY A 29 15.48 -7.36 8.71
C GLY A 29 15.77 -5.87 8.63
N ILE A 30 14.93 -5.16 7.87
CA ILE A 30 14.97 -3.72 7.74
C ILE A 30 14.12 -3.09 8.85
N HIS A 31 14.66 -2.08 9.50
CA HIS A 31 13.95 -1.23 10.46
C HIS A 31 14.15 0.23 10.05
N VAL A 32 13.06 0.88 9.66
CA VAL A 32 13.03 2.32 9.34
C VAL A 32 12.18 3.01 10.41
N PRO A 33 12.77 3.89 11.25
CA PRO A 33 12.01 4.64 12.24
C PRO A 33 10.98 5.59 11.61
N PRO A 34 9.98 6.06 12.37
CA PRO A 34 9.04 7.07 11.90
C PRO A 34 9.75 8.31 11.37
N GLY A 35 9.41 8.73 10.15
CA GLY A 35 10.00 9.92 9.54
C GLY A 35 11.40 9.74 8.94
N GLU A 36 11.96 8.53 8.99
CA GLU A 36 13.21 8.14 8.32
C GLU A 36 12.96 7.46 6.97
N GLY A 37 14.01 7.06 6.25
CA GLY A 37 13.91 6.47 4.91
C GLY A 37 14.25 7.46 3.79
N GLU A 38 14.60 6.93 2.62
CA GLU A 38 14.99 7.74 1.46
C GLU A 38 13.81 8.60 1.00
N ARG A 39 14.06 9.91 0.82
CA ARG A 39 13.06 10.87 0.35
C ARG A 39 13.24 11.11 -1.13
N LEU A 40 12.20 10.86 -1.92
CA LEU A 40 12.14 11.11 -3.35
C LEU A 40 11.34 12.41 -3.59
N PRO A 41 11.97 13.54 -3.95
CA PRO A 41 11.27 14.82 -4.10
C PRO A 41 10.19 14.79 -5.21
N ARG A 42 9.08 15.49 -4.96
CA ARG A 42 7.92 15.64 -5.85
C ARG A 42 7.35 17.06 -5.74
N GLY A 43 8.00 18.02 -6.39
CA GLY A 43 7.65 19.43 -6.26
C GLY A 43 7.77 19.90 -4.81
N GLN A 44 6.66 20.32 -4.20
CA GLN A 44 6.61 20.73 -2.78
C GLN A 44 6.47 19.54 -1.80
N ARG A 45 6.36 18.31 -2.30
CA ARG A 45 6.17 17.07 -1.52
C ARG A 45 7.35 16.11 -1.72
N HIS A 46 7.29 14.95 -1.08
CA HIS A 46 8.20 13.84 -1.34
C HIS A 46 7.50 12.50 -1.11
N HIS A 47 7.86 11.48 -1.87
CA HIS A 47 7.62 10.10 -1.46
C HIS A 47 8.72 9.64 -0.51
N ARG A 48 8.46 8.65 0.32
CA ARG A 48 9.42 8.10 1.26
C ARG A 48 9.52 6.58 1.11
N VAL A 49 10.68 6.11 0.69
CA VAL A 49 10.97 4.68 0.57
C VAL A 49 11.17 4.09 1.97
N LEU A 50 10.47 3.01 2.27
CA LEU A 50 10.56 2.28 3.54
C LEU A 50 11.31 0.96 3.39
N VAL A 51 11.09 0.24 2.29
CA VAL A 51 11.75 -1.04 2.03
C VAL A 51 11.85 -1.31 0.53
N GLU A 52 12.97 -1.90 0.12
CA GLU A 52 13.24 -2.37 -1.23
C GLU A 52 14.02 -3.69 -1.11
N LEU A 53 13.29 -4.80 -1.08
CA LEU A 53 13.80 -6.18 -1.02
C LEU A 53 13.21 -6.99 -2.18
N PRO A 54 13.79 -8.13 -2.57
CA PRO A 54 13.20 -8.98 -3.61
C PRO A 54 11.73 -9.37 -3.32
N GLU A 55 11.39 -9.60 -2.06
CA GLU A 55 10.08 -10.09 -1.64
C GLU A 55 9.04 -8.97 -1.48
N VAL A 56 9.48 -7.72 -1.27
CA VAL A 56 8.59 -6.61 -0.96
C VAL A 56 9.26 -5.27 -1.25
N GLU A 57 8.50 -4.35 -1.83
CA GLU A 57 8.81 -2.93 -1.81
C GLU A 57 7.65 -2.15 -1.19
N ALA A 58 7.97 -1.14 -0.39
CA ALA A 58 6.96 -0.26 0.19
C ALA A 58 7.42 1.19 0.27
N VAL A 59 6.49 2.09 -0.01
CA VAL A 59 6.72 3.53 -0.09
C VAL A 59 5.54 4.28 0.51
N GLU A 60 5.83 5.29 1.33
CA GLU A 60 4.82 6.30 1.67
C GLU A 60 4.70 7.28 0.49
N LEU A 61 3.58 7.22 -0.21
CA LEU A 61 3.22 8.14 -1.28
C LEU A 61 2.53 9.36 -0.70
N HIS A 62 2.85 10.52 -1.26
CA HIS A 62 2.31 11.82 -0.86
C HIS A 62 1.79 12.52 -2.11
N PHE A 63 0.51 12.83 -2.12
CA PHE A 63 -0.14 13.47 -3.25
C PHE A 63 -0.89 14.72 -2.84
N GLY A 64 -0.85 15.74 -3.70
CA GLY A 64 -1.74 16.88 -3.58
C GLY A 64 -3.15 16.56 -4.08
N PRO A 65 -4.04 17.57 -4.06
CA PRO A 65 -5.30 17.52 -4.81
C PRO A 65 -5.06 17.23 -6.29
N GLU A 66 -6.11 16.83 -7.00
CA GLU A 66 -6.12 16.55 -8.46
C GLU A 66 -5.33 15.32 -8.94
N ILE A 67 -4.59 14.62 -8.08
CA ILE A 67 -3.96 13.37 -8.52
C ILE A 67 -5.03 12.35 -8.93
N VAL A 68 -4.80 11.72 -10.07
CA VAL A 68 -5.56 10.56 -10.54
C VAL A 68 -4.54 9.54 -11.03
N VAL A 69 -4.63 8.33 -10.49
CA VAL A 69 -4.01 7.13 -11.04
C VAL A 69 -5.12 6.37 -11.74
N GLU A 70 -5.06 6.41 -13.08
CA GLU A 70 -6.07 5.79 -13.93
C GLU A 70 -6.16 4.27 -13.68
N PRO A 71 -7.35 3.66 -13.84
CA PRO A 71 -7.51 2.23 -13.67
C PRO A 71 -6.58 1.42 -14.58
N HIS A 72 -5.81 0.51 -13.99
CA HIS A 72 -4.85 -0.36 -14.67
C HIS A 72 -4.71 -1.71 -13.94
N THR A 73 -3.89 -2.61 -14.48
CA THR A 73 -3.64 -3.95 -13.92
C THR A 73 -2.16 -4.27 -13.96
N HIS A 74 -1.71 -5.12 -13.04
CA HIS A 74 -0.35 -5.66 -13.06
C HIS A 74 -0.37 -7.18 -13.23
N PRO A 75 0.50 -7.75 -14.08
CA PRO A 75 0.56 -9.20 -14.31
C PRO A 75 1.48 -9.95 -13.33
N ASP A 76 2.26 -9.24 -12.53
CA ASP A 76 3.46 -9.78 -11.85
C ASP A 76 3.51 -9.50 -10.34
N HIS A 77 2.61 -8.68 -9.79
CA HIS A 77 2.55 -8.38 -8.36
C HIS A 77 1.14 -8.02 -7.89
N ALA A 78 0.91 -8.18 -6.58
CA ALA A 78 -0.22 -7.56 -5.92
C ALA A 78 0.14 -6.12 -5.54
N ASP A 79 -0.81 -5.20 -5.72
CA ASP A 79 -0.68 -3.79 -5.36
C ASP A 79 -1.63 -3.45 -4.21
N SER A 80 -1.09 -2.95 -3.10
CA SER A 80 -1.86 -2.65 -1.90
C SER A 80 -1.64 -1.23 -1.40
N PHE A 81 -2.70 -0.66 -0.84
CA PHE A 81 -2.75 0.71 -0.35
C PHE A 81 -3.36 0.74 1.05
N TYR A 82 -2.73 1.50 1.94
CA TYR A 82 -3.30 1.87 3.22
C TYR A 82 -3.31 3.38 3.37
N VAL A 83 -4.47 3.96 3.66
CA VAL A 83 -4.60 5.41 3.82
C VAL A 83 -4.01 5.79 5.18
N LEU A 84 -2.93 6.57 5.16
CA LEU A 84 -2.28 7.13 6.34
C LEU A 84 -2.92 8.46 6.75
N GLU A 85 -3.26 9.30 5.76
CA GLU A 85 -3.80 10.64 5.96
C GLU A 85 -4.63 11.06 4.73
N GLY A 86 -5.67 11.86 4.92
CA GLY A 86 -6.56 12.31 3.85
C GLY A 86 -7.66 11.29 3.50
N GLU A 87 -8.27 11.46 2.32
CA GLU A 87 -9.33 10.60 1.78
C GLU A 87 -9.01 10.24 0.34
N ALA A 88 -9.06 8.95 0.02
CA ALA A 88 -8.90 8.43 -1.33
C ALA A 88 -10.22 7.85 -1.84
N GLU A 89 -10.45 7.99 -3.14
CA GLU A 89 -11.44 7.21 -3.87
C GLU A 89 -10.69 6.17 -4.70
N PHE A 90 -10.85 4.90 -4.37
CA PHE A 90 -10.27 3.76 -5.07
C PHE A 90 -11.25 3.22 -6.10
N THR A 91 -10.75 2.90 -7.28
CA THR A 91 -11.39 1.97 -8.22
C THR A 91 -10.79 0.60 -7.97
N ILE A 92 -11.61 -0.43 -7.73
CA ILE A 92 -11.16 -1.81 -7.51
C ILE A 92 -12.19 -2.80 -8.02
N ASP A 93 -11.79 -3.67 -8.95
CA ASP A 93 -12.68 -4.69 -9.55
C ASP A 93 -14.01 -4.10 -10.07
N GLY A 94 -13.93 -2.94 -10.73
CA GLY A 94 -15.08 -2.20 -11.25
C GLY A 94 -15.92 -1.47 -10.20
N ASN A 95 -15.58 -1.57 -8.91
CA ASN A 95 -16.25 -0.87 -7.82
C ASN A 95 -15.50 0.41 -7.45
N VAL A 96 -16.25 1.41 -6.97
CA VAL A 96 -15.69 2.64 -6.40
C VAL A 96 -15.86 2.60 -4.88
N VAL A 97 -14.74 2.74 -4.17
CA VAL A 97 -14.71 2.72 -2.70
C VAL A 97 -13.99 3.97 -2.20
N ARG A 98 -14.65 4.74 -1.33
CA ARG A 98 -14.01 5.85 -0.62
C ARG A 98 -13.52 5.42 0.74
N GLY A 99 -12.35 5.91 1.11
CA GLY A 99 -11.74 5.59 2.39
C GLY A 99 -10.84 6.70 2.91
N ALA A 100 -11.03 7.05 4.18
CA ALA A 100 -10.13 7.92 4.93
C ALA A 100 -9.03 7.11 5.61
N ALA A 101 -8.19 7.78 6.42
CA ALA A 101 -7.14 7.14 7.22
C ALA A 101 -7.63 5.89 7.95
N GLY A 102 -6.87 4.79 7.85
CA GLY A 102 -7.25 3.48 8.37
C GLY A 102 -7.86 2.53 7.34
N THR A 103 -8.15 3.01 6.12
CA THR A 103 -8.66 2.16 5.04
C THR A 103 -7.54 1.36 4.37
N TRP A 104 -7.77 0.06 4.18
CA TRP A 104 -6.90 -0.85 3.41
C TRP A 104 -7.61 -1.29 2.12
N VAL A 105 -6.87 -1.30 1.00
CA VAL A 105 -7.31 -1.85 -0.29
C VAL A 105 -6.16 -2.66 -0.89
N SER A 106 -6.46 -3.86 -1.41
CA SER A 106 -5.50 -4.67 -2.16
C SER A 106 -6.09 -5.08 -3.51
N ALA A 107 -5.31 -4.91 -4.56
CA ALA A 107 -5.53 -5.45 -5.89
C ALA A 107 -4.62 -6.67 -6.09
N PRO A 108 -5.17 -7.90 -6.10
CA PRO A 108 -4.43 -9.08 -6.55
C PRO A 108 -3.93 -8.94 -7.99
N ILE A 109 -3.01 -9.84 -8.39
CA ILE A 109 -2.52 -9.92 -9.76
C ILE A 109 -3.69 -9.98 -10.75
N GLY A 110 -3.65 -9.13 -11.78
CA GLY A 110 -4.66 -9.04 -12.82
C GLY A 110 -5.93 -8.28 -12.44
N THR A 111 -6.07 -7.79 -11.20
CA THR A 111 -7.24 -7.00 -10.78
C THR A 111 -7.11 -5.55 -11.22
N VAL A 112 -8.15 -5.02 -11.90
CA VAL A 112 -8.21 -3.61 -12.29
C VAL A 112 -8.31 -2.75 -11.05
N HIS A 113 -7.40 -1.79 -10.92
CA HIS A 113 -7.39 -0.85 -9.81
C HIS A 113 -6.82 0.52 -10.19
N GLY A 114 -7.19 1.53 -9.41
CA GLY A 114 -6.68 2.90 -9.51
C GLY A 114 -7.15 3.70 -8.31
N PHE A 115 -6.71 4.95 -8.18
CA PHE A 115 -7.18 5.82 -7.11
C PHE A 115 -7.05 7.29 -7.48
N ARG A 116 -7.81 8.13 -6.79
CA ARG A 116 -7.62 9.58 -6.81
C ARG A 116 -7.66 10.15 -5.40
N ASN A 117 -7.05 11.31 -5.23
CA ASN A 117 -7.28 12.09 -4.01
C ASN A 117 -8.71 12.65 -4.04
N ALA A 118 -9.52 12.28 -3.04
CA ALA A 118 -10.92 12.68 -2.95
C ALA A 118 -11.11 13.95 -2.11
N GLY A 119 -10.06 14.42 -1.44
CA GLY A 119 -10.08 15.63 -0.61
C GLY A 119 -9.34 16.82 -1.24
N ASN A 120 -9.42 17.96 -0.54
CA ASN A 120 -8.77 19.21 -0.93
C ASN A 120 -7.37 19.39 -0.32
N GLY A 121 -6.90 18.40 0.44
CA GLY A 121 -5.63 18.42 1.18
C GLY A 121 -4.61 17.42 0.63
N GLU A 122 -3.58 17.14 1.42
CA GLU A 122 -2.64 16.07 1.12
C GLU A 122 -3.30 14.70 1.36
N LEU A 123 -3.04 13.77 0.43
CA LEU A 123 -3.32 12.34 0.60
C LEU A 123 -1.99 11.63 0.85
N ARG A 124 -1.92 10.84 1.92
CA ARG A 124 -0.78 9.96 2.22
C ARG A 124 -1.21 8.51 2.19
N LEU A 125 -0.54 7.71 1.38
CA LEU A 125 -0.79 6.29 1.24
C LEU A 125 0.49 5.52 1.60
N LEU A 126 0.40 4.47 2.40
CA LEU A 126 1.39 3.41 2.36
C LEU A 126 1.04 2.54 1.16
N ASN A 127 1.93 2.47 0.18
CA ASN A 127 1.83 1.59 -0.96
C ASN A 127 2.81 0.43 -0.82
N VAL A 128 2.33 -0.79 -1.10
CA VAL A 128 3.09 -2.03 -0.94
C VAL A 128 2.91 -2.89 -2.18
N HIS A 129 4.02 -3.26 -2.81
CA HIS A 129 4.04 -4.24 -3.89
C HIS A 129 4.67 -5.54 -3.39
N THR A 130 4.05 -6.66 -3.78
CA THR A 130 4.59 -8.00 -3.50
C THR A 130 4.48 -8.90 -4.73
N PRO A 131 5.59 -9.45 -5.26
CA PRO A 131 6.98 -9.14 -4.91
C PRO A 131 7.41 -7.74 -5.37
N ASN A 132 8.70 -7.40 -5.22
CA ASN A 132 9.26 -6.18 -5.79
C ASN A 132 9.30 -6.27 -7.32
N VAL A 133 8.84 -5.21 -7.98
CA VAL A 133 8.70 -5.08 -9.44
C VAL A 133 9.38 -3.82 -9.96
N ALA A 134 10.42 -3.40 -9.24
CA ALA A 134 11.21 -2.22 -9.48
C ALA A 134 10.42 -0.90 -9.52
N PHE A 135 9.32 -0.80 -8.75
CA PHE A 135 8.53 0.43 -8.72
C PHE A 135 9.31 1.59 -8.12
N ILE A 136 10.08 1.35 -7.06
CA ILE A 136 10.89 2.40 -6.43
C ILE A 136 11.96 2.93 -7.40
N GLN A 137 12.59 2.08 -8.22
CA GLN A 137 13.56 2.50 -9.24
C GLN A 137 12.91 3.44 -10.26
N ARG A 138 11.70 3.11 -10.74
CA ARG A 138 10.92 4.02 -11.60
C ARG A 138 10.61 5.34 -10.90
N LEU A 139 10.33 5.33 -9.59
CA LEU A 139 10.15 6.56 -8.81
C LEU A 139 11.44 7.38 -8.67
N ARG A 140 12.63 6.77 -8.68
CA ARG A 140 13.90 7.52 -8.69
C ARG A 140 14.13 8.22 -10.04
N GLY A 141 13.49 7.72 -11.11
CA GLY A 141 13.75 8.18 -12.48
C GLY A 141 14.94 7.46 -13.13
N ASP A 142 15.30 6.30 -12.59
CA ASP A 142 16.36 5.44 -13.09
C ASP A 142 15.76 4.50 -14.17
N ASP A 143 15.53 5.03 -15.38
CA ASP A 143 15.15 4.27 -16.59
C ASP A 143 16.32 4.17 -17.58
#